data_AF-A0A2N2XBI3-F1
#
_entry.id   AF-A0A2N2XBI3-F1
#
_cell.length_a   1.000
_cell.length_b   1.000
_cell.length_c   1.000
_cell.angle_alpha   90.00
_cell.angle_beta   90.00
_cell.angle_gamma   90.00
#
_symmetry.space_group_name_H-M   'P 1'
#
loop_
_entity.id
_entity.type
_entity.pdbx_description
1 polymer ?
#
loop_
_entity_poly.entity_id
_entity_poly.type
_entity_poly.pdbx_seq_one_letter_code
_entity_poly.pdbx_strand_id
1 'polypeptide(L)'
;MIKKIAFFVFILVSILDIIGIIFKVEGLLYVFKPFIMLSLLFLYTRSVFETNKWYTTALIFSLFGDVFLMYSGQLPFKIGLISFLIAHILFIKIVLHRIEKVSFSSILIAVIPFGTFLLLLVFTIKDSLGELLMPVIIYGFVISAFGTVSLI
;
A
#
# COMPACT_ATOMS: atom_id res chain seq x y z
N MET A 1 26.59 7.63 4.68
CA MET A 1 26.63 8.08 3.26
C MET A 1 25.59 7.32 2.41
N ILE A 2 25.58 5.99 2.44
CA ILE A 2 24.70 5.13 1.62
C ILE A 2 23.19 5.44 1.83
N LYS A 3 22.73 5.66 3.07
CA LYS A 3 21.34 6.05 3.35
C LYS A 3 20.90 7.32 2.61
N LYS A 4 21.77 8.33 2.54
CA LYS A 4 21.48 9.59 1.82
C LYS A 4 21.34 9.35 0.31
N ILE A 5 22.18 8.49 -0.24
CA ILE A 5 22.12 8.07 -1.66
C ILE A 5 20.81 7.31 -1.92
N ALA A 6 20.47 6.33 -1.07
CA ALA A 6 19.22 5.57 -1.22
C ALA A 6 17.98 6.46 -1.13
N PHE A 7 17.99 7.45 -0.23
CA PHE A 7 16.90 8.42 -0.11
C PHE A 7 16.80 9.31 -1.35
N PHE A 8 17.92 9.82 -1.85
CA PHE A 8 17.96 10.59 -3.09
C PHE A 8 17.43 9.79 -4.30
N VAL A 9 17.83 8.52 -4.42
CA VAL A 9 17.34 7.62 -5.48
C VAL A 9 15.84 7.42 -5.38
N PHE A 10 15.30 7.15 -4.18
CA PHE A 10 13.86 7.01 -3.97
C PHE A 10 13.10 8.28 -4.40
N ILE A 11 13.54 9.45 -3.95
CA ILE A 11 12.92 10.73 -4.31
C ILE A 11 12.99 10.98 -5.82
N LEU A 12 14.13 10.75 -6.45
CA LEU A 12 14.29 10.92 -7.89
C LEU A 12 13.34 10.02 -8.68
N VAL A 13 13.24 8.73 -8.30
CA VAL A 13 12.35 7.75 -8.92
C VAL A 13 10.88 8.16 -8.75
N SER A 14 10.47 8.59 -7.55
CA SER A 14 9.11 9.08 -7.31
C SER A 14 8.78 10.33 -8.12
N ILE A 15 9.72 11.26 -8.27
CA ILE A 15 9.52 12.46 -9.10
C ILE A 15 9.35 12.07 -10.58
N LEU A 16 10.16 11.14 -11.09
CA LEU A 16 10.08 10.68 -12.48
C LEU A 16 8.77 9.94 -12.78
N ASP A 17 8.26 9.15 -11.83
CA ASP A 17 6.94 8.54 -11.94
C ASP A 17 5.82 9.60 -11.99
N ILE A 18 5.85 10.59 -11.09
CA ILE A 18 4.87 11.70 -11.07
C ILE A 18 4.92 12.49 -12.38
N ILE A 19 6.11 12.77 -12.92
CA ILE A 19 6.29 13.40 -14.24
C ILE A 19 5.64 12.51 -15.32
N GLY A 20 5.89 11.20 -15.29
CA GLY A 20 5.24 10.23 -16.17
C GLY A 20 3.71 10.29 -16.12
N ILE A 21 3.14 10.43 -14.92
CA ILE A 21 1.68 10.56 -14.71
C ILE A 21 1.17 11.88 -15.29
N ILE A 22 1.80 13.00 -14.94
CA ILE A 22 1.35 14.35 -15.35
C ILE A 22 1.40 14.52 -16.86
N PHE A 23 2.51 14.11 -17.49
CA PHE A 23 2.71 14.24 -18.93
C PHE A 23 2.19 13.03 -19.72
N LYS A 24 1.57 12.05 -19.05
CA LYS A 24 1.03 10.81 -19.63
C LYS A 24 2.06 10.06 -20.51
N VAL A 25 3.32 10.03 -20.06
CA VAL A 25 4.40 9.34 -20.78
C VAL A 25 4.43 7.88 -20.32
N GLU A 26 3.82 7.00 -21.12
CA GLU A 26 3.67 5.58 -20.79
C GLU A 26 5.01 4.91 -20.47
N GLY A 27 6.07 5.19 -21.22
CA GLY A 27 7.40 4.62 -20.96
C GLY A 27 7.95 4.96 -19.56
N LEU A 28 7.68 6.17 -19.05
CA LEU A 28 8.07 6.54 -17.69
C LEU A 28 7.24 5.81 -16.65
N LEU A 29 5.93 5.67 -16.87
CA LEU A 29 5.05 4.90 -15.98
C LEU A 29 5.47 3.43 -15.92
N TYR A 30 5.80 2.83 -17.07
CA TYR A 30 6.21 1.43 -17.17
C TYR A 30 7.50 1.13 -16.41
N VAL A 31 8.45 2.07 -16.43
CA VAL A 31 9.74 1.91 -15.78
C VAL A 31 9.69 2.34 -14.32
N PHE A 32 9.16 3.54 -14.01
CA PHE A 32 9.32 4.13 -12.70
C PHE A 32 8.33 3.62 -11.66
N LYS A 33 7.14 3.15 -12.06
CA LYS A 33 6.15 2.62 -11.13
C LYS A 33 6.65 1.40 -10.33
N PRO A 34 7.24 0.35 -10.95
CA PRO A 34 7.89 -0.73 -10.19
C PRO A 34 9.14 -0.26 -9.44
N PHE A 35 9.89 0.68 -10.01
CA PHE A 35 11.12 1.18 -9.41
C PHE A 35 10.87 1.97 -8.11
N ILE A 36 9.69 2.57 -7.91
CA ILE A 36 9.32 3.19 -6.62
C ILE A 36 9.45 2.16 -5.50
N MET A 37 8.86 0.98 -5.67
CA MET A 37 8.89 -0.05 -4.64
C MET A 37 10.28 -0.67 -4.46
N LEU A 38 11.04 -0.87 -5.55
CA LEU A 38 12.42 -1.34 -5.48
C LEU A 38 13.35 -0.33 -4.77
N SER A 39 13.22 0.95 -5.09
CA SER A 39 14.01 2.02 -4.46
C SER A 39 13.61 2.24 -3.00
N LEU A 40 12.34 2.07 -2.65
CA LEU A 40 11.88 2.07 -1.27
C LEU A 40 12.42 0.88 -0.47
N LEU A 41 12.45 -0.31 -1.06
CA LEU A 41 13.07 -1.49 -0.44
C LEU A 41 14.58 -1.29 -0.23
N PHE A 42 15.26 -0.69 -1.21
CA PHE A 42 16.66 -0.32 -1.08
C PHE A 42 16.87 0.72 0.03
N LEU A 43 16.04 1.76 0.09
CA LEU A 43 16.07 2.76 1.16
C LEU A 43 15.85 2.12 2.53
N TYR A 44 14.87 1.23 2.66
CA TYR A 44 14.58 0.52 3.90
C TYR A 44 15.78 -0.28 4.39
N THR A 45 16.32 -1.17 3.56
CA THR A 45 17.45 -2.05 3.92
C THR A 45 18.73 -1.29 4.26
N ARG A 46 18.88 -0.05 3.78
CA ARG A 46 20.03 0.83 4.11
C ARG A 46 19.77 1.80 5.25
N SER A 47 18.53 1.88 5.74
CA SER A 47 18.13 2.80 6.81
C SER A 47 17.99 2.14 8.17
N VAL A 48 17.86 0.81 8.22
CA VAL A 48 17.69 0.04 9.45
C VAL A 48 18.94 -0.77 9.78
N PHE A 49 19.19 -0.98 11.08
CA PHE A 49 20.26 -1.87 11.55
C PHE A 49 19.90 -3.34 11.31
N GLU A 50 18.65 -3.71 11.62
CA GLU A 50 18.12 -5.05 11.40
C GLU A 50 16.88 -5.01 10.50
N THR A 51 16.88 -5.82 9.45
CA THR A 51 15.79 -5.90 8.49
C THR A 51 14.68 -6.81 8.99
N ASN A 52 13.45 -6.31 9.05
CA ASN A 52 12.28 -7.12 9.28
C ASN A 52 11.90 -7.86 7.98
N LYS A 53 11.99 -9.20 8.03
CA LYS A 53 11.64 -10.07 6.90
C LYS A 53 10.19 -9.86 6.45
N TRP A 54 9.25 -9.71 7.38
CA TRP A 54 7.84 -9.47 7.05
C TRP A 54 7.64 -8.14 6.34
N TYR A 55 8.36 -7.09 6.74
CA TYR A 55 8.29 -5.80 6.08
C TYR A 55 8.84 -5.88 4.65
N THR A 56 9.96 -6.57 4.48
CA THR A 56 10.56 -6.81 3.15
C THR A 56 9.61 -7.59 2.25
N THR A 57 9.01 -8.67 2.75
CA THR A 57 8.00 -9.44 2.03
C THR A 57 6.78 -8.60 1.66
N ALA A 58 6.30 -7.74 2.57
CA ALA A 58 5.20 -6.83 2.29
C ALA A 58 5.53 -5.87 1.13
N LEU A 59 6.74 -5.28 1.11
CA LEU A 59 7.19 -4.43 0.01
C LEU A 59 7.28 -5.17 -1.33
N ILE A 60 7.68 -6.45 -1.32
CA ILE A 60 7.71 -7.29 -2.53
C ILE A 60 6.29 -7.55 -3.05
N PHE A 61 5.33 -7.84 -2.16
CA PHE A 61 3.93 -7.98 -2.56
C PHE A 61 3.33 -6.66 -3.06
N SER A 62 3.70 -5.53 -2.47
CA SER A 62 3.33 -4.21 -2.98
C SER A 62 3.91 -3.94 -4.37
N LEU A 63 5.16 -4.32 -4.63
CA LEU A 63 5.76 -4.27 -5.97
C LEU A 63 4.94 -5.08 -7.00
N PHE A 64 4.57 -6.32 -6.65
CA PHE A 64 3.74 -7.13 -7.53
C PHE A 64 2.36 -6.49 -7.75
N GLY A 65 1.77 -5.93 -6.69
CA GLY A 65 0.54 -5.15 -6.78
C GLY A 65 0.63 -4.04 -7.82
N ASP A 66 1.67 -3.21 -7.73
CA ASP A 66 1.91 -2.11 -8.67
C ASP A 66 2.08 -2.60 -10.11
N VAL A 67 2.87 -3.65 -10.32
CA VAL A 67 3.10 -4.24 -11.64
C VAL A 67 1.81 -4.79 -12.24
N PHE A 68 1.01 -5.53 -11.49
CA PHE A 68 -0.24 -6.10 -12.00
C PHE A 68 -1.28 -5.01 -12.33
N LEU A 69 -1.35 -3.94 -11.54
CA LEU A 69 -2.26 -2.82 -11.79
C LEU A 69 -1.87 -1.95 -13.00
N MET A 70 -0.72 -2.17 -13.61
CA MET A 70 -0.32 -1.49 -14.85
C MET A 70 -0.97 -2.07 -16.10
N TYR A 71 -1.47 -3.31 -16.02
CA TYR A 71 -2.12 -3.97 -17.14
C TYR A 71 -3.62 -3.75 -17.09
N SER A 72 -4.21 -3.43 -18.24
CA SER A 72 -5.66 -3.32 -18.38
C SER A 72 -6.31 -4.70 -18.27
N GLY A 73 -7.42 -4.78 -17.54
CA GLY A 73 -8.26 -5.98 -17.47
C GLY A 73 -8.66 -6.34 -16.05
N GLN A 74 -9.73 -7.11 -15.92
CA GLN A 74 -10.26 -7.50 -14.62
C GLN A 74 -9.34 -8.47 -13.87
N LEU A 75 -8.68 -9.39 -14.58
CA LEU A 75 -7.80 -10.38 -13.95
C LEU A 75 -6.53 -9.75 -13.37
N PRO A 76 -5.75 -8.92 -14.12
CA PRO A 76 -4.63 -8.19 -13.54
C PRO A 76 -5.03 -7.30 -12.36
N PHE A 77 -6.18 -6.63 -12.46
CA PHE A 77 -6.72 -5.82 -11.36
C PHE A 77 -7.00 -6.64 -10.09
N LYS A 78 -7.68 -7.79 -10.22
CA LYS A 78 -7.96 -8.70 -9.10
C LYS A 78 -6.67 -9.25 -8.47
N ILE A 79 -5.68 -9.64 -9.29
CA ILE A 79 -4.40 -10.16 -8.80
C ILE A 79 -3.59 -9.05 -8.10
N GLY A 80 -3.60 -7.84 -8.64
CA GLY A 80 -2.99 -6.67 -8.02
C GLY A 80 -3.60 -6.37 -6.65
N LEU A 81 -4.93 -6.38 -6.54
CA LEU A 81 -5.65 -6.24 -5.27
C LEU A 81 -5.27 -7.32 -4.26
N ILE A 82 -5.21 -8.60 -4.67
CA ILE A 82 -4.81 -9.70 -3.78
C ILE A 82 -3.36 -9.50 -3.30
N SER A 83 -2.46 -9.07 -4.19
CA SER A 83 -1.06 -8.81 -3.83
C SER A 83 -0.95 -7.70 -2.78
N PHE A 84 -1.67 -6.58 -2.97
CA PHE A 84 -1.73 -5.54 -1.96
C PHE A 84 -2.42 -6.00 -0.66
N LEU A 85 -3.45 -6.84 -0.74
CA LEU A 85 -4.13 -7.37 0.44
C LEU A 85 -3.16 -8.15 1.32
N ILE A 86 -2.32 -9.01 0.72
CA ILE A 86 -1.28 -9.74 1.43
C ILE A 86 -0.29 -8.76 2.08
N ALA A 87 0.15 -7.73 1.36
CA ALA A 87 1.05 -6.71 1.92
C ALA A 87 0.44 -6.01 3.15
N HIS A 88 -0.83 -5.61 3.10
CA HIS A 88 -1.51 -4.96 4.21
C HIS A 88 -1.71 -5.89 5.42
N ILE A 89 -2.03 -7.17 5.20
CA ILE A 89 -2.12 -8.15 6.29
C ILE A 89 -0.76 -8.29 6.99
N LEU A 90 0.34 -8.30 6.22
CA LEU A 90 1.69 -8.31 6.79
C LEU A 90 2.00 -7.02 7.56
N PHE A 91 1.60 -5.86 7.04
CA PHE A 91 1.77 -4.60 7.77
C PHE A 91 0.97 -4.59 9.08
N ILE A 92 -0.29 -5.01 9.07
CA ILE A 92 -1.12 -5.16 10.29
C ILE A 92 -0.40 -6.05 11.30
N LYS A 93 0.09 -7.22 10.88
CA LYS A 93 0.84 -8.13 11.76
C LYS A 93 2.06 -7.47 12.38
N ILE A 94 2.82 -6.69 11.60
CA ILE A 94 4.03 -6.00 12.09
C ILE A 94 3.67 -4.94 13.14
N VAL A 95 2.61 -4.17 12.90
CA VAL A 95 2.18 -3.11 13.80
C VAL A 95 1.59 -3.71 15.08
N LEU A 96 0.72 -4.72 14.99
CA LEU A 96 0.16 -5.43 16.15
C LEU A 96 1.24 -6.02 17.06
N HIS A 97 2.37 -6.48 16.51
CA HIS A 97 3.46 -7.00 17.32
C HIS A 97 4.22 -5.92 18.11
N ARG A 98 4.09 -4.64 17.72
CA ARG A 98 4.71 -3.49 18.39
C ARG A 98 3.76 -2.81 19.37
N ILE A 99 2.46 -3.06 19.23
CA ILE A 99 1.42 -2.48 20.08
C ILE A 99 1.42 -3.21 21.43
N GLU A 100 1.46 -2.44 22.51
CA GLU A 100 1.29 -2.93 23.88
C GLU A 100 -0.21 -2.96 24.26
N LYS A 101 -0.53 -2.86 25.55
CA LYS A 101 -1.94 -2.82 25.99
C LYS A 101 -2.64 -1.57 25.46
N VAL A 102 -3.64 -1.78 24.61
CA VAL A 102 -4.51 -0.72 24.09
C VAL A 102 -5.83 -0.70 24.85
N SER A 103 -6.32 0.50 25.15
CA SER A 103 -7.66 0.67 25.74
C SER A 103 -8.76 0.48 24.69
N PHE A 104 -9.91 -0.06 25.10
CA PHE A 104 -11.05 -0.20 24.20
C PHE A 104 -11.52 1.14 23.61
N SER A 105 -11.42 2.23 24.40
CA SER A 105 -11.74 3.58 23.95
C SER A 105 -10.83 4.07 22.83
N SER A 106 -9.53 3.78 22.91
CA SER A 106 -8.57 4.13 21.84
C SER A 106 -8.91 3.43 20.53
N ILE A 107 -9.30 2.15 20.58
CA ILE A 107 -9.73 1.39 19.40
C ILE A 107 -10.98 2.02 18.79
N LEU A 108 -11.99 2.36 19.60
CA LEU A 108 -13.21 3.01 19.11
C LEU A 108 -12.91 4.34 18.41
N ILE A 109 -12.09 5.20 19.02
CA ILE A 109 -11.70 6.48 18.42
C ILE A 109 -10.97 6.26 17.09
N ALA A 110 -10.08 5.26 17.03
CA ALA A 110 -9.33 4.97 15.82
C ALA A 110 -10.19 4.39 14.68
N VAL A 111 -11.23 3.60 14.99
CA VAL A 111 -12.13 3.02 13.98
C VAL A 111 -12.96 4.11 13.28
N ILE A 112 -13.34 5.18 13.98
CA ILE A 112 -14.25 6.21 13.44
C ILE A 112 -13.74 6.80 12.10
N PRO A 113 -12.53 7.38 11.98
CA PRO A 113 -12.10 8.01 10.73
C PRO A 113 -12.01 7.01 9.57
N PHE A 114 -11.48 5.80 9.80
CA PHE A 114 -11.30 4.82 8.71
C PHE A 114 -12.61 4.12 8.33
N GLY A 115 -13.44 3.77 9.32
CA GLY A 115 -14.75 3.14 9.11
C GLY A 115 -15.73 4.08 8.43
N THR A 116 -15.78 5.35 8.83
CA THR A 116 -16.62 6.36 8.16
C THR A 116 -16.18 6.60 6.72
N PHE A 117 -14.87 6.69 6.47
CA PHE A 117 -14.36 6.82 5.11
C PHE A 117 -14.69 5.61 4.24
N LEU A 118 -14.53 4.38 4.76
CA LEU A 118 -14.87 3.16 4.04
C LEU A 118 -16.36 3.11 3.67
N LEU A 119 -17.23 3.40 4.64
CA LEU A 119 -18.67 3.44 4.39
C LEU A 119 -19.00 4.46 3.32
N LEU A 120 -18.52 5.71 3.47
CA LEU A 120 -18.78 6.77 2.50
C LEU A 120 -18.29 6.38 1.11
N LEU A 121 -17.07 5.85 0.98
CA LEU A 121 -16.52 5.39 -0.28
C LEU A 121 -17.43 4.32 -0.90
N VAL A 122 -17.72 3.23 -0.19
CA VAL A 122 -18.54 2.12 -0.71
C VAL A 122 -19.94 2.62 -1.09
N PHE A 123 -20.59 3.46 -0.28
CA PHE A 123 -21.90 4.01 -0.60
C PHE A 123 -21.89 4.86 -1.88
N THR A 124 -20.80 5.59 -2.15
CA THR A 124 -20.66 6.40 -3.36
C THR A 124 -20.43 5.56 -4.61
N ILE A 125 -19.66 4.46 -4.53
CA ILE A 125 -19.23 3.71 -5.73
C ILE A 125 -19.92 2.35 -5.94
N LYS A 126 -20.75 1.88 -4.98
CA LYS A 126 -21.36 0.54 -5.02
C LYS A 126 -22.12 0.23 -6.31
N ASP A 127 -22.85 1.20 -6.85
CA ASP A 127 -23.75 0.99 -7.99
C ASP A 127 -22.96 0.89 -9.31
N SER A 128 -21.71 1.37 -9.33
CA SER A 128 -20.81 1.33 -10.50
C SER A 128 -19.84 0.15 -10.48
N LEU A 129 -19.76 -0.61 -9.38
CA LEU A 129 -18.73 -1.63 -9.18
C LEU A 129 -19.05 -2.99 -9.81
N GLY A 130 -20.33 -3.34 -9.96
CA GLY A 130 -20.75 -4.66 -10.47
C GLY A 130 -20.07 -5.81 -9.71
N GLU A 131 -19.40 -6.70 -10.45
CA GLU A 131 -18.67 -7.85 -9.88
C GLU A 131 -17.48 -7.48 -8.97
N LEU A 132 -16.99 -6.23 -9.04
CA LEU A 132 -15.87 -5.77 -8.22
C LEU A 132 -16.31 -5.28 -6.83
N LEU A 133 -17.62 -5.24 -6.54
CA LEU A 133 -18.13 -4.76 -5.27
C LEU A 133 -17.54 -5.53 -4.08
N MET A 134 -17.62 -6.86 -4.12
CA MET A 134 -17.14 -7.70 -3.02
C MET A 134 -15.60 -7.61 -2.86
N PRO A 135 -14.78 -7.72 -3.92
CA PRO A 135 -13.33 -7.46 -3.83
C PRO A 135 -12.99 -6.11 -3.20
N VAL A 136 -13.69 -5.04 -3.58
CA VAL A 136 -13.43 -3.69 -3.08
C VAL A 136 -13.83 -3.52 -1.62
N ILE A 137 -14.95 -4.11 -1.19
CA ILE A 137 -15.36 -4.08 0.23
C ILE A 137 -14.32 -4.82 1.10
N ILE A 138 -13.90 -6.02 0.69
CA ILE A 138 -12.89 -6.79 1.43
C ILE A 138 -11.57 -6.00 1.51
N TYR A 139 -11.13 -5.45 0.38
CA TYR A 139 -9.89 -4.69 0.32
C TYR A 139 -9.95 -3.42 1.18
N GLY A 140 -11.03 -2.65 1.05
CA GLY A 140 -11.26 -1.44 1.83
C GLY A 140 -11.36 -1.72 3.33
N PHE A 141 -11.96 -2.83 3.74
CA PHE A 141 -11.99 -3.27 5.13
C PHE A 141 -10.58 -3.53 5.68
N VAL A 142 -9.73 -4.24 4.93
CA VAL A 142 -8.35 -4.52 5.36
C VAL A 142 -7.51 -3.25 5.45
N ILE A 143 -7.64 -2.32 4.49
CA ILE A 143 -6.96 -1.01 4.59
C ILE A 143 -7.44 -0.23 5.82
N SER A 144 -8.75 -0.24 6.08
CA SER A 144 -9.32 0.47 7.22
C SER A 144 -8.86 -0.13 8.55
N ALA A 145 -8.75 -1.46 8.61
CA ALA A 145 -8.17 -2.16 9.74
C ALA A 145 -6.69 -1.80 9.92
N PHE A 146 -5.90 -1.75 8.83
CA PHE A 146 -4.51 -1.32 8.89
C PHE A 146 -4.36 0.11 9.41
N GLY A 147 -5.18 1.05 8.92
CA GLY A 147 -5.21 2.42 9.41
C GLY A 147 -5.57 2.50 10.90
N THR A 148 -6.61 1.77 11.31
CA THR A 148 -7.05 1.70 12.71
C THR A 148 -5.95 1.19 13.62
N VAL A 149 -5.33 0.06 13.25
CA VAL A 149 -4.21 -0.54 14.00
C VAL A 149 -3.00 0.39 14.02
N SER A 150 -2.75 1.17 12.97
CA SER A 150 -1.61 2.08 12.93
C SER A 150 -1.82 3.36 13.75
N LEU A 151 -3.07 3.69 14.09
CA LEU A 151 -3.42 4.90 14.83
C LEU A 151 -3.48 4.69 16.36
N ILE A 152 -3.62 3.44 16.80
CA ILE A 152 -3.59 3.05 18.21
C ILE A 152 -2.16 2.76 18.70
#